data_AF-A0A803LY54-F1
#
_entry.id   AF-A0A803LY54-F1
#
_cell.length_a   1.000
_cell.length_b   1.000
_cell.length_c   1.000
_cell.angle_alpha   90.00
_cell.angle_beta   90.00
_cell.angle_gamma   90.00
#
_symmetry.space_group_name_H-M   'P 1'
#
loop_
_entity.id
_entity.type
_entity.pdbx_description
1 polymer ?
#
loop_
_entity_poly.entity_id
_entity_poly.type
_entity_poly.pdbx_seq_one_letter_code
_entity_poly.pdbx_strand_id
1 'polypeptide(L)'
;MCSATPPHGISSQNWVKLLKYWDSEKGKEDEHGEKMSLLALWIKAHTGKDGSFLPGTVTEDFVDDAKAKVEQLRLINPSKSQQELEDEAFELTMHGGEIPDRPTGYGLGVRKSDIYGVHALLRKDGSRRIKQRTVVMDSNVKEEMSALHKKNEVLEKENEKLKDQVQENNILLKTLIGQFSQIVGGVNDGKGSTELLNCAKSVLGVTNQQ
;
A
#
# COMPACT_ATOMS: atom_id res chain seq x y z
N MET A 1 -7.79 2.90 23.88
CA MET A 1 -7.33 3.05 25.29
C MET A 1 -5.82 3.27 25.28
N CYS A 2 -5.37 4.45 25.71
CA CYS A 2 -3.96 4.82 25.77
C CYS A 2 -3.15 3.86 26.64
N SER A 3 -1.91 3.56 26.25
CA SER A 3 -0.96 2.71 26.98
C SER A 3 -0.95 3.02 28.48
N ALA A 4 -1.28 2.03 29.32
CA ALA A 4 -1.18 2.13 30.78
C ALA A 4 0.27 2.25 31.26
N THR A 5 1.24 2.03 30.37
CA THR A 5 2.67 2.10 30.66
C THR A 5 3.14 3.56 30.57
N PRO A 6 3.69 4.13 31.65
CA PRO A 6 4.14 5.51 31.67
C PRO A 6 5.43 5.70 30.82
N PRO A 7 5.58 6.86 30.14
CA PRO A 7 6.82 7.22 29.46
C PRO A 7 8.02 7.30 30.42
N HIS A 8 9.22 7.08 29.88
CA HIS A 8 10.46 7.10 30.65
C HIS A 8 10.63 8.43 31.39
N GLY A 9 10.80 8.39 32.71
CA GLY A 9 10.92 9.58 33.56
C GLY A 9 9.62 10.09 34.19
N ILE A 10 8.47 9.46 33.92
CA ILE A 10 7.19 9.79 34.55
C ILE A 10 6.76 8.64 35.47
N SER A 11 6.37 8.96 36.71
CA SER A 11 5.86 7.93 37.63
C SER A 11 4.48 7.43 37.20
N SER A 12 4.17 6.16 37.45
CA SER A 12 2.88 5.56 37.11
C SER A 12 1.69 6.33 37.71
N GLN A 13 1.85 6.88 38.92
CA GLN A 13 0.81 7.69 39.56
C GLN A 13 0.58 9.02 38.85
N ASN A 14 1.64 9.68 38.39
CA ASN A 14 1.53 10.94 37.66
C ASN A 14 0.96 10.70 36.25
N TRP A 15 1.33 9.61 35.60
CA TRP A 15 0.75 9.20 34.33
C TRP A 15 -0.76 8.96 34.42
N VAL A 16 -1.22 8.22 35.43
CA VAL A 16 -2.64 7.98 35.67
C VAL A 16 -3.40 9.29 35.97
N LYS A 17 -2.79 10.22 36.73
CA LYS A 17 -3.40 11.54 36.98
C LYS A 17 -3.52 12.37 35.70
N LEU A 18 -2.50 12.36 34.84
CA LEU A 18 -2.51 13.05 33.55
C LEU A 18 -3.58 12.50 32.61
N LEU A 19 -3.69 11.16 32.50
CA LEU A 19 -4.73 10.52 31.69
C LEU A 19 -6.13 10.88 32.18
N LYS A 20 -6.36 10.81 33.50
CA LYS A 20 -7.64 11.22 34.10
C LYS A 20 -7.98 12.69 33.84
N TYR A 21 -6.97 13.56 33.82
CA TYR A 21 -7.17 14.97 33.48
C TYR A 21 -7.56 15.15 32.02
N TRP A 22 -6.89 14.48 31.09
CA TRP A 22 -7.21 14.53 29.66
C TRP A 22 -8.59 13.97 29.32
N ASP A 23 -9.02 12.90 30.00
CA ASP A 23 -10.36 12.33 29.81
C ASP A 23 -11.48 13.14 30.47
N SER A 24 -11.14 14.01 31.44
CA SER A 24 -12.12 14.86 32.12
C SER A 24 -12.65 15.98 31.23
N GLU A 25 -13.86 16.46 31.50
CA GLU A 25 -14.44 17.61 30.79
C GLU A 25 -13.53 18.84 30.89
N LYS A 26 -12.89 19.05 32.05
CA LYS A 26 -11.89 20.11 32.26
C LYS A 26 -10.66 20.01 31.36
N GLY A 27 -10.29 18.82 30.89
CA GLY A 27 -9.22 18.62 29.91
C GLY A 27 -9.66 18.93 28.48
N LYS A 28 -10.98 18.91 28.24
CA LYS A 28 -11.63 19.20 26.96
C LYS A 28 -12.17 20.63 26.87
N GLU A 29 -12.08 21.40 27.95
CA GLU A 29 -12.49 22.79 28.05
C GLU A 29 -11.33 23.75 27.72
N ASP A 30 -11.65 24.87 27.06
CA ASP A 30 -10.71 25.96 26.81
C ASP A 30 -10.44 26.80 28.08
N GLU A 31 -9.71 27.91 27.94
CA GLU A 31 -9.38 28.81 29.07
C GLU A 31 -10.61 29.50 29.67
N HIS A 32 -11.76 29.45 29.00
CA HIS A 32 -13.02 30.05 29.40
C HIS A 32 -14.04 29.02 29.92
N GLY A 33 -13.69 27.73 29.93
CA GLY A 33 -14.58 26.64 30.36
C GLY A 33 -15.52 26.13 29.28
N GLU A 34 -15.30 26.52 28.01
CA GLU A 34 -16.10 26.09 26.87
C GLU A 34 -15.49 24.84 26.25
N LYS A 35 -16.36 23.90 25.83
CA LYS A 35 -15.92 22.62 25.26
C LYS A 35 -15.25 22.84 23.91
N MET A 36 -13.98 22.45 23.80
CA MET A 36 -13.23 22.52 22.55
C MET A 36 -13.68 21.45 21.54
N SER A 37 -13.56 21.77 20.25
CA SER A 37 -13.61 20.78 19.18
C SER A 37 -12.38 19.87 19.20
N LEU A 38 -12.46 18.72 18.57
CA LEU A 38 -11.35 17.79 18.37
C LEU A 38 -10.19 18.47 17.61
N LEU A 39 -10.50 19.33 16.64
CA LEU A 39 -9.51 20.12 15.92
C LEU A 39 -8.80 21.12 16.85
N ALA A 40 -9.55 21.82 17.70
CA ALA A 40 -8.98 22.75 18.68
C ALA A 40 -8.11 22.03 19.72
N LEU A 41 -8.55 20.86 20.21
CA LEU A 41 -7.77 20.02 21.11
C LEU A 41 -6.47 19.54 20.47
N TRP A 42 -6.53 19.14 19.19
CA TRP A 42 -5.36 18.72 18.44
C TRP A 42 -4.35 19.85 18.28
N ILE A 43 -4.80 21.05 17.90
CA ILE A 43 -3.95 22.24 17.78
C ILE A 43 -3.29 22.51 19.13
N LYS A 44 -4.06 22.59 20.22
CA LYS A 44 -3.55 22.87 21.57
C LYS A 44 -2.53 21.83 22.07
N ALA A 45 -2.71 20.56 21.71
CA ALA A 45 -1.79 19.49 22.09
C ALA A 45 -0.46 19.50 21.30
N HIS A 46 -0.44 20.11 20.12
CA HIS A 46 0.70 20.10 19.20
C HIS A 46 1.33 21.47 18.95
N THR A 47 0.85 22.52 19.64
CA THR A 47 1.48 23.83 19.69
C THR A 47 2.36 23.97 20.94
N GLY A 48 3.52 24.60 20.75
CA GLY A 48 4.37 25.07 21.85
C GLY A 48 3.74 26.26 22.58
N LYS A 49 4.37 26.67 23.69
CA LYS A 49 3.93 27.86 24.45
C LYS A 49 4.02 29.16 23.65
N ASP A 50 4.83 29.15 22.61
CA ASP A 50 5.03 30.21 21.62
C ASP A 50 4.00 30.16 20.48
N GLY A 51 3.08 29.18 20.48
CA GLY A 51 2.06 28.99 19.46
C GLY A 51 2.56 28.33 18.18
N SER A 52 3.85 28.00 18.08
CA SER A 52 4.41 27.31 16.93
C SER A 52 4.12 25.80 17.00
N PHE A 53 3.85 25.18 15.85
CA PHE A 53 3.75 23.72 15.79
C PHE A 53 5.15 23.09 15.93
N LEU A 54 5.20 21.90 16.53
CA LEU A 54 6.46 21.19 16.69
C LEU A 54 7.12 20.90 15.33
N PRO A 55 8.39 21.32 15.11
CA PRO A 55 9.07 21.17 13.83
C PRO A 55 9.27 19.70 13.48
N GLY A 56 9.10 19.36 12.19
CA GLY A 56 9.21 17.98 11.69
C GLY A 56 7.95 17.12 11.91
N THR A 57 6.85 17.70 12.40
CA THR A 57 5.54 17.05 12.45
C THR A 57 4.70 17.38 11.21
N VAL A 58 3.69 16.56 10.94
CA VAL A 58 2.71 16.81 9.85
C VAL A 58 1.51 17.64 10.34
N THR A 59 1.60 18.20 11.54
CA THR A 59 0.49 18.86 12.25
C THR A 59 -0.03 20.08 11.48
N GLU A 60 0.85 20.90 10.93
CA GLU A 60 0.48 22.10 10.18
C GLU A 60 -0.31 21.72 8.91
N ASP A 61 0.26 20.83 8.08
CA ASP A 61 -0.37 20.32 6.86
C ASP A 61 -1.75 19.68 7.18
N PHE A 62 -1.87 18.94 8.29
CA PHE A 62 -3.13 18.33 8.74
C PHE A 62 -4.18 19.36 9.18
N VAL A 63 -3.77 20.37 9.95
CA VAL A 63 -4.68 21.43 10.43
C VAL A 63 -5.23 22.24 9.26
N ASP A 64 -4.42 22.51 8.25
CA ASP A 64 -4.86 23.21 7.03
C ASP A 64 -5.89 22.40 6.24
N ASP A 65 -5.65 21.10 6.04
CA ASP A 65 -6.61 20.22 5.35
C ASP A 65 -7.92 20.09 6.14
N ALA A 66 -7.87 19.99 7.47
CA ALA A 66 -9.07 19.98 8.33
C ALA A 66 -9.85 21.29 8.24
N LYS A 67 -9.18 22.46 8.29
CA LYS A 67 -9.85 23.77 8.12
C LYS A 67 -10.50 23.92 6.74
N ALA A 68 -9.82 23.47 5.68
CA ALA A 68 -10.41 23.46 4.35
C ALA A 68 -11.67 22.58 4.29
N LYS A 69 -11.68 21.46 5.02
CA LYS A 69 -12.85 20.57 5.13
C LYS A 69 -14.00 21.19 5.92
N VAL A 70 -13.72 21.96 6.98
CA VAL A 70 -14.73 22.73 7.71
C VAL A 70 -15.47 23.70 6.77
N GLU A 71 -14.73 24.45 5.94
CA GLU A 71 -15.34 25.38 4.98
C GLU A 71 -16.20 24.65 3.95
N GLN A 72 -15.79 23.47 3.48
CA GLN A 72 -16.63 22.63 2.60
C GLN A 72 -17.91 22.18 3.29
N LEU A 73 -17.81 21.67 4.53
CA LEU A 73 -18.98 21.18 5.28
C LEU A 73 -19.94 22.32 5.64
N ARG A 74 -19.42 23.51 5.90
CA ARG A 74 -20.21 24.71 6.17
C ARG A 74 -21.11 25.10 5.00
N LEU A 75 -20.63 24.93 3.77
CA LEU A 75 -21.43 25.16 2.54
C LEU A 75 -22.53 24.11 2.36
N ILE A 76 -22.28 22.87 2.77
CA ILE A 76 -23.23 21.75 2.62
C ILE A 76 -24.30 21.78 3.73
N ASN A 77 -23.88 22.08 4.97
CA ASN A 77 -24.71 22.01 6.17
C ASN A 77 -24.58 23.32 6.99
N PRO A 78 -25.18 24.43 6.55
CA PRO A 78 -25.06 25.72 7.23
C PRO A 78 -25.73 25.76 8.61
N SER A 79 -26.57 24.78 8.95
CA SER A 79 -27.27 24.67 10.22
C SER A 79 -26.46 24.00 11.34
N LYS A 80 -25.34 23.33 11.02
CA LYS A 80 -24.48 22.72 12.03
C LYS A 80 -23.69 23.78 12.79
N SER A 81 -23.44 23.53 14.07
CA SER A 81 -22.57 24.39 14.88
C SER A 81 -21.12 24.31 14.38
N GLN A 82 -20.34 25.36 14.64
CA GLN A 82 -18.92 25.40 14.27
C GLN A 82 -18.16 24.21 14.87
N GLN A 83 -18.46 23.85 16.12
CA GLN A 83 -17.85 22.72 16.81
C GLN A 83 -18.15 21.38 16.12
N GLU A 84 -19.41 21.13 15.75
CA GLU A 84 -19.78 19.90 15.03
C GLU A 84 -19.12 19.82 13.65
N LEU A 85 -19.00 20.95 12.94
CA LEU A 85 -18.30 21.01 11.66
C LEU A 85 -16.80 20.72 11.82
N GLU A 86 -16.16 21.25 12.86
CA GLU A 86 -14.76 20.99 13.17
C GLU A 86 -14.49 19.54 13.58
N ASP A 87 -15.37 18.95 14.39
CA ASP A 87 -15.26 17.54 14.80
C ASP A 87 -15.43 16.61 13.60
N GLU A 88 -16.41 16.88 12.74
CA GLU A 88 -16.66 16.10 11.53
C GLU A 88 -15.52 16.26 10.51
N ALA A 89 -15.05 17.49 10.30
CA ALA A 89 -13.89 17.75 9.46
C ALA A 89 -12.63 17.04 9.96
N PHE A 90 -12.40 17.05 11.28
CA PHE A 90 -11.28 16.35 11.91
C PHE A 90 -11.35 14.84 11.65
N GLU A 91 -12.49 14.20 11.92
CA GLU A 91 -12.68 12.76 11.69
C GLU A 91 -12.54 12.39 10.20
N LEU A 92 -13.09 13.20 9.29
CA LEU A 92 -12.94 12.99 7.85
C LEU A 92 -11.50 13.12 7.36
N THR A 93 -10.75 14.11 7.87
CA THR A 93 -9.33 14.30 7.51
C THR A 93 -8.45 13.21 8.14
N MET A 94 -8.78 12.74 9.34
CA MET A 94 -8.02 11.68 10.03
C MET A 94 -8.23 10.29 9.43
N HIS A 95 -9.42 10.03 8.86
CA HIS A 95 -9.84 8.68 8.48
C HIS A 95 -10.28 8.56 7.02
N GLY A 96 -10.13 9.61 6.21
CA GLY A 96 -10.46 9.58 4.78
C GLY A 96 -11.94 9.35 4.48
N GLY A 97 -12.83 9.51 5.48
CA GLY A 97 -14.25 9.17 5.37
C GLY A 97 -14.58 7.68 5.49
N GLU A 98 -13.59 6.81 5.72
CA GLU A 98 -13.83 5.41 6.07
C GLU A 98 -13.88 5.25 7.59
N ILE A 99 -14.96 4.66 8.11
CA ILE A 99 -14.99 4.21 9.51
C ILE A 99 -13.96 3.08 9.62
N PRO A 100 -12.87 3.23 10.37
CA PRO A 100 -11.81 2.22 10.36
C PRO A 100 -12.35 0.90 10.89
N ASP A 101 -12.30 -0.14 10.04
CA ASP A 101 -12.64 -1.51 10.42
C ASP A 101 -11.96 -1.90 11.74
N ARG A 102 -12.76 -2.41 12.68
CA ARG A 102 -12.29 -2.81 14.00
C ARG A 102 -11.23 -3.89 13.86
N PRO A 103 -10.03 -3.71 14.44
CA PRO A 103 -9.02 -4.75 14.50
C PRO A 103 -9.58 -6.00 15.18
N THR A 104 -9.60 -7.13 14.46
CA THR A 104 -10.10 -8.40 14.98
C THR A 104 -9.24 -8.86 16.16
N GLY A 105 -9.86 -9.26 17.28
CA GLY A 105 -9.15 -9.76 18.47
C GLY A 105 -8.84 -8.70 19.54
N TYR A 106 -9.11 -7.42 19.27
CA TYR A 106 -9.07 -6.36 20.28
C TYR A 106 -10.52 -5.98 20.65
N GLY A 107 -10.82 -5.91 21.96
CA GLY A 107 -12.19 -5.74 22.46
C GLY A 107 -12.93 -4.51 21.93
N LEU A 108 -14.22 -4.41 22.28
CA LEU A 108 -15.08 -3.26 21.95
C LEU A 108 -14.38 -1.93 22.33
N GLY A 109 -14.07 -1.10 21.32
CA GLY A 109 -13.56 0.26 21.52
C GLY A 109 -12.13 0.52 21.04
N VAL A 110 -11.38 -0.48 20.57
CA VAL A 110 -10.04 -0.27 19.99
C VAL A 110 -10.15 0.01 18.48
N ARG A 111 -9.71 1.18 18.04
CA ARG A 111 -9.68 1.60 16.63
C ARG A 111 -8.32 1.30 16.01
N LYS A 112 -8.21 1.21 14.67
CA LYS A 112 -6.91 1.03 14.00
C LYS A 112 -5.91 2.13 14.37
N SER A 113 -6.36 3.37 14.57
CA SER A 113 -5.52 4.50 14.99
C SER A 113 -4.92 4.33 16.38
N ASP A 114 -5.62 3.65 17.28
CA ASP A 114 -5.12 3.32 18.63
C ASP A 114 -3.99 2.28 18.58
N ILE A 115 -3.94 1.44 17.54
CA ILE A 115 -2.96 0.34 17.42
C ILE A 115 -1.72 0.77 16.63
N TYR A 116 -1.91 1.44 15.50
CA TYR A 116 -0.80 1.79 14.61
C TYR A 116 -0.26 3.20 14.85
N GLY A 117 -0.99 4.04 15.62
CA GLY A 117 -0.73 5.47 15.71
C GLY A 117 -1.16 6.22 14.45
N VAL A 118 -1.53 7.49 14.60
CA VAL A 118 -1.93 8.40 13.50
C VAL A 118 -0.91 8.35 12.35
N HIS A 119 0.37 8.25 12.70
CA HIS A 119 1.49 8.22 11.77
C HIS A 119 1.56 6.97 10.86
N ALA A 120 0.92 5.87 11.22
CA ALA A 120 0.90 4.65 10.43
C ALA A 120 -0.38 4.46 9.62
N LEU A 121 -1.51 5.08 10.02
CA LEU A 121 -2.69 5.13 9.16
C LEU A 121 -2.46 6.01 7.94
N LEU A 122 -1.80 7.17 8.11
CA LEU A 122 -1.39 8.07 7.02
C LEU A 122 -0.48 7.40 5.96
N ARG A 123 0.05 6.20 6.23
CA ARG A 123 0.87 5.44 5.27
C ARG A 123 0.07 4.44 4.43
N LYS A 124 -1.17 4.12 4.81
CA LYS A 124 -1.91 3.01 4.20
C LYS A 124 -2.84 3.43 3.06
N ASP A 125 -3.20 4.70 2.99
CA ASP A 125 -4.12 5.29 2.03
C ASP A 125 -3.46 6.44 1.27
N GLY A 126 -2.38 6.16 0.54
CA GLY A 126 -2.20 6.64 -0.83
C GLY A 126 -2.27 8.15 -1.16
N SER A 127 -2.39 9.05 -0.19
CA SER A 127 -2.36 10.50 -0.37
C SER A 127 -1.16 11.04 0.35
N ARG A 128 0.00 10.53 -0.08
CA ARG A 128 1.16 11.38 -0.18
C ARG A 128 0.71 12.54 -1.09
N ARG A 129 0.28 13.67 -0.52
CA ARG A 129 0.68 14.93 -1.14
C ARG A 129 2.19 14.84 -1.11
N ILE A 130 2.71 14.38 -2.25
CA ILE A 130 3.91 14.89 -2.81
C ILE A 130 3.69 16.40 -2.68
N LYS A 131 4.17 17.03 -1.59
CA LYS A 131 4.94 18.25 -1.78
C LYS A 131 5.77 17.86 -2.99
N GLN A 132 5.53 18.49 -4.14
CA GLN A 132 6.57 18.57 -5.14
C GLN A 132 7.73 19.30 -4.44
N ARG A 133 8.44 18.62 -3.52
CA ARG A 133 9.82 18.33 -3.83
C ARG A 133 9.72 17.72 -5.21
N THR A 134 9.92 18.57 -6.20
CA THR A 134 10.86 18.25 -7.26
C THR A 134 12.03 17.60 -6.53
N VAL A 135 11.92 16.30 -6.26
CA VAL A 135 13.09 15.45 -6.24
C VAL A 135 13.55 15.68 -7.66
N VAL A 136 14.50 16.59 -7.81
CA VAL A 136 15.34 16.62 -8.97
C VAL A 136 15.90 15.21 -8.96
N MET A 137 15.20 14.35 -9.68
CA MET A 137 15.62 13.01 -9.95
C MET A 137 16.91 13.28 -10.68
N ASP A 138 18.03 13.04 -9.99
CA ASP A 138 19.36 13.29 -10.53
C ASP A 138 19.34 12.81 -11.97
N SER A 139 19.84 13.60 -12.91
CA SER A 139 19.70 13.28 -14.35
C SER A 139 20.11 11.83 -14.65
N ASN A 140 21.10 11.33 -13.90
CA ASN A 140 21.55 9.94 -13.91
C ASN A 140 20.44 8.93 -13.55
N VAL A 141 19.64 9.16 -12.52
CA VAL A 141 18.55 8.25 -12.10
C VAL A 141 17.44 8.20 -13.14
N LYS A 142 17.15 9.33 -13.80
CA LYS A 142 16.15 9.37 -14.89
C LYS A 142 16.66 8.63 -16.13
N GLU A 143 17.93 8.79 -16.47
CA GLU A 143 18.58 8.05 -17.56
C GLU A 143 18.64 6.55 -17.26
N GLU A 144 19.03 6.16 -16.05
CA GLU A 144 19.06 4.76 -15.61
C GLU A 144 17.67 4.11 -15.64
N MET A 145 16.62 4.80 -15.17
CA MET A 145 15.26 4.28 -15.30
C MET A 145 14.82 4.12 -16.75
N SER A 146 15.19 5.05 -17.64
CA SER A 146 14.87 4.94 -19.06
C SER A 146 15.60 3.76 -19.72
N ALA A 147 16.84 3.50 -19.32
CA ALA A 147 17.62 2.35 -19.78
C ALA A 147 17.05 1.04 -19.24
N LEU A 148 16.62 1.01 -17.97
CA LEU A 148 15.97 -0.16 -17.36
C LEU A 148 14.63 -0.47 -18.03
N HIS A 149 13.82 0.54 -18.33
CA HIS A 149 12.56 0.33 -19.05
C HIS A 149 12.80 -0.27 -20.44
N LYS A 150 13.77 0.25 -21.19
CA LYS A 150 14.14 -0.32 -22.50
C LYS A 150 14.65 -1.76 -22.39
N LYS A 151 15.49 -2.06 -21.38
CA LYS A 151 15.96 -3.44 -21.13
C LYS A 151 14.81 -4.37 -20.78
N ASN A 152 13.86 -3.94 -19.95
CA ASN A 152 12.70 -4.75 -19.60
C ASN A 152 11.80 -5.02 -20.81
N GLU A 153 11.59 -4.03 -21.68
CA GLU A 153 10.81 -4.21 -22.92
C GLU A 153 11.47 -5.22 -23.88
N VAL A 154 12.80 -5.21 -23.97
CA VAL A 154 13.55 -6.20 -24.75
C VAL A 154 13.45 -7.60 -24.13
N LEU A 155 13.64 -7.72 -22.81
CA LEU A 155 13.52 -8.98 -22.09
C LEU A 155 12.12 -9.59 -22.20
N GLU A 156 11.07 -8.76 -22.19
CA GLU A 156 9.70 -9.22 -22.38
C GLU A 156 9.49 -9.82 -23.78
N LYS A 157 10.02 -9.17 -24.83
CA LYS A 157 9.99 -9.70 -26.20
C LYS A 157 10.80 -10.99 -26.36
N GLU A 158 11.96 -11.09 -25.73
CA GLU A 158 12.78 -12.31 -25.75
C GLU A 158 12.10 -13.47 -25.02
N ASN A 159 11.45 -13.20 -23.89
CA ASN A 159 10.70 -14.22 -23.14
C ASN A 159 9.51 -14.78 -23.93
N GLU A 160 8.76 -13.94 -24.64
CA GLU A 160 7.68 -14.42 -25.53
C GLU A 160 8.25 -15.27 -26.68
N LYS A 161 9.38 -14.87 -27.29
CA LYS A 161 10.06 -15.69 -28.31
C LYS A 161 10.53 -17.05 -27.77
N LEU A 162 11.12 -17.09 -26.57
CA LEU A 162 11.55 -18.33 -25.93
C LEU A 162 10.37 -19.26 -25.64
N LYS A 163 9.24 -18.69 -25.22
CA LYS A 163 8.01 -19.43 -24.97
C LYS A 163 7.46 -20.06 -26.26
N ASP A 164 7.46 -19.33 -27.37
CA ASP A 164 7.08 -19.87 -28.68
C ASP A 164 8.00 -21.02 -29.12
N GLN A 165 9.32 -20.85 -28.98
CA GLN A 165 10.30 -21.89 -29.31
C GLN A 165 10.15 -23.15 -28.44
N VAL A 166 9.89 -22.98 -27.13
CA VAL A 166 9.65 -24.10 -26.22
C VAL A 166 8.37 -24.85 -26.61
N GLN A 167 7.32 -24.14 -27.02
CA GLN A 167 6.09 -24.74 -27.50
C GLN A 167 6.32 -25.54 -28.79
N GLU A 168 7.06 -25.00 -29.75
CA GLU A 168 7.42 -25.70 -30.99
C GLU A 168 8.24 -26.97 -30.71
N ASN A 169 9.27 -26.87 -29.88
CA ASN A 169 10.09 -28.02 -29.46
C ASN A 169 9.25 -29.10 -28.77
N ASN A 170 8.27 -28.72 -27.95
CA ASN A 170 7.36 -29.68 -27.32
C ASN A 170 6.49 -30.43 -28.35
N ILE A 171 6.02 -29.75 -29.40
CA ILE A 171 5.28 -30.38 -30.50
C ILE A 171 6.16 -31.36 -31.27
N LEU A 172 7.40 -30.95 -31.59
CA LEU A 172 8.38 -31.82 -32.25
C LEU A 172 8.70 -33.06 -31.43
N LEU A 173 8.95 -32.90 -30.13
CA LEU A 173 9.20 -34.02 -29.21
C LEU A 173 8.02 -34.98 -29.13
N LYS A 174 6.79 -34.48 -29.01
CA LYS A 174 5.58 -35.33 -29.03
C LYS A 174 5.44 -36.12 -30.33
N THR A 175 5.74 -35.48 -31.46
CA THR A 175 5.69 -36.12 -32.79
C THR A 175 6.71 -37.24 -32.88
N LEU A 176 7.94 -36.97 -32.44
CA LEU A 176 9.04 -37.94 -32.41
C LEU A 176 8.71 -39.13 -31.50
N ILE A 177 8.22 -38.89 -30.28
CA ILE A 177 7.78 -39.94 -29.35
C ILE A 177 6.67 -40.81 -29.98
N GLY A 178 5.69 -40.19 -30.64
CA GLY A 178 4.62 -40.90 -31.33
C GLY A 178 5.13 -41.83 -32.43
N GLN A 179 6.04 -41.34 -33.27
CA GLN A 179 6.64 -42.14 -34.33
C GLN A 179 7.55 -43.25 -33.81
N PHE A 180 8.34 -42.99 -32.76
CA PHE A 180 9.13 -44.04 -32.10
C PHE A 180 8.24 -45.13 -31.54
N SER A 181 7.10 -44.76 -30.95
CA SER A 181 6.12 -45.74 -30.45
C SER A 181 5.56 -46.63 -31.57
N GLN A 182 5.27 -46.06 -32.74
CA GLN A 182 4.83 -46.80 -33.92
C GLN A 182 5.91 -47.77 -34.46
N ILE A 183 7.17 -47.32 -34.50
CA ILE A 183 8.30 -48.17 -34.94
C ILE A 183 8.51 -49.33 -33.97
N VAL A 184 8.57 -49.06 -32.66
CA VAL A 184 8.75 -50.10 -31.63
C VAL A 184 7.60 -51.10 -31.67
N GLY A 185 6.36 -50.63 -31.81
CA GLY A 185 5.18 -51.50 -31.98
C GLY A 185 5.29 -52.38 -33.23
N GLY A 186 5.60 -51.80 -34.39
CA GLY A 186 5.74 -52.53 -35.65
C GLY A 186 6.88 -53.56 -35.65
N VAL A 187 7.99 -53.28 -34.97
CA VAL A 187 9.10 -54.23 -34.78
C VAL A 187 8.71 -55.36 -33.85
N ASN A 188 8.05 -55.06 -32.72
CA ASN A 188 7.61 -56.08 -31.76
C ASN A 188 6.55 -57.03 -32.36
N ASP A 189 5.73 -56.52 -33.28
CA ASP A 189 4.72 -57.29 -34.01
C ASP A 189 5.31 -58.10 -35.19
N GLY A 190 6.64 -58.06 -35.41
CA GLY A 190 7.31 -58.77 -36.50
C GLY A 190 7.07 -58.17 -37.90
N LYS A 191 6.54 -56.94 -37.98
CA LYS A 191 6.15 -56.23 -39.21
C LYS A 191 7.13 -55.10 -39.61
N GLY A 192 8.39 -55.18 -39.19
CA GLY A 192 9.39 -54.19 -39.52
C GLY A 192 9.65 -54.09 -41.03
N SER A 193 9.12 -53.06 -41.69
CA SER A 193 9.39 -52.74 -43.10
C SER A 193 10.57 -51.77 -43.22
N THR A 194 11.38 -51.93 -44.27
CA THR A 194 12.40 -50.95 -44.68
C THR A 194 11.81 -49.56 -44.94
N GLU A 195 10.53 -49.47 -45.27
CA GLU A 195 9.80 -48.20 -45.46
C GLU A 195 9.59 -47.46 -44.13
N LEU A 196 9.36 -48.20 -43.04
CA LEU A 196 9.19 -47.67 -41.68
C LEU A 196 10.50 -47.05 -41.18
N LEU A 197 11.63 -47.72 -41.46
CA LEU A 197 12.98 -47.22 -41.17
C LEU A 197 13.35 -46.01 -42.03
N ASN A 198 12.97 -46.00 -43.31
CA ASN A 198 13.18 -44.84 -44.20
C ASN A 198 12.33 -43.62 -43.79
N CYS A 199 11.10 -43.84 -43.32
CA CYS A 199 10.25 -42.79 -42.77
C CYS A 199 10.89 -42.16 -41.51
N ALA A 200 11.40 -42.99 -40.59
CA ALA A 200 12.12 -42.53 -39.39
C ALA A 200 13.36 -41.71 -39.74
N LYS A 201 14.12 -42.15 -40.75
CA LYS A 201 15.32 -41.44 -41.24
C LYS A 201 14.99 -40.07 -41.83
N SER A 202 13.86 -39.94 -42.54
CA SER A 202 13.40 -38.65 -43.08
C SER A 202 13.11 -37.64 -41.97
N VAL A 203 12.42 -38.07 -40.90
CA VAL A 203 12.03 -37.17 -39.79
C VAL A 203 13.24 -36.75 -38.94
N LEU A 204 14.19 -37.65 -38.70
CA LEU A 204 15.47 -37.30 -38.06
C LEU A 204 16.34 -36.39 -38.94
N GLY A 205 16.19 -36.44 -40.26
CA GLY A 205 16.88 -35.55 -41.19
C GLY A 205 16.37 -34.11 -41.16
N VAL A 206 15.07 -33.92 -40.96
CA VAL A 206 14.44 -32.58 -40.88
C VAL A 206 14.78 -31.84 -39.58
N THR A 207 15.15 -32.56 -38.51
CA THR A 207 15.50 -31.97 -37.21
C THR A 207 16.95 -31.49 -37.07
N ASN A 208 17.82 -31.83 -38.04
CA ASN A 208 19.25 -31.47 -38.03
C ASN A 208 19.64 -30.36 -39.03
N GLN A 209 18.68 -29.71 -39.69
CA GLN A 209 18.94 -28.51 -40.48
C GLN A 209 18.77 -27.28 -39.58
N GLN A 210 19.85 -26.91 -38.88
CA GLN A 210 20.06 -25.57 -38.34
C GLN A 210 20.66 -24.66 -39.41
#